data_AF-A0A9C6XV69-F1
#
_entry.id   AF-A0A9C6XV69-F1
#
_cell.length_a   1.000
_cell.length_b   1.000
_cell.length_c   1.000
_cell.angle_alpha   90.00
_cell.angle_beta   90.00
_cell.angle_gamma   90.00
#
_symmetry.space_group_name_H-M   'P 1'
#
loop_
_entity.id
_entity.type
_entity.pdbx_description
1 polymer ?
#
loop_
_entity_poly.entity_id
_entity_poly.type
_entity_poly.pdbx_seq_one_letter_code
_entity_poly.pdbx_strand_id
1 'polypeptide(L)'
;MSNEVVISGIGSAFSGSGNVEDFGRDLLDNKHLVERTKRWRDDVFTPVCGQTPHEYFDELFFGINRKLAVVTDPSSKIGYMRSFEAILDAGLHPAALSGSNTGVFACSGINEFEQKIIYSTAPLKDGYAVMGLSRTMLPNRLSYYFNFNGPSCAVDGSWVGGLLGLKQAADAIREGRCDAALVVAGSISRYGETSLLLNKLGLVTDEGVTRSFDAKGTGAVRSDGSVAMLLQRADQAKRCYARVLATEVEFVGPRCNVDLTLPSPKGTQDFLRRTYKKHAIDPKTIAYLEADGNGNRIRDACELNAIDQALVQEAARESPLQIGSVKSNIGHVDCVNGLAAICKMVVAMETGVIPATINFQEPNSEATGLVAGRLKVVDKNTPLHLSEDSVLAVHTMAVSSMIGHAVLGGNPRGSCRVQDPADHLPRLVTFSARDEEAAADVANKIQSAPFDTNYYRLLQDVFSDDIRGHNYRGFVICPSTGNDTVIAPLEKKAVWFVYSGMGSQWAGMGSALMKLPVFAETIE
;
A
#
# COMPACT_ATOMS: atom_id res chain seq x y z
N MET A 1 10.55 2.60 -22.94
CA MET A 1 10.69 1.80 -21.70
C MET A 1 11.36 2.57 -20.55
N SER A 2 12.32 3.49 -20.76
CA SER A 2 13.03 4.14 -19.63
C SER A 2 12.18 5.06 -18.73
N ASN A 3 11.05 5.59 -19.19
CA ASN A 3 10.22 6.52 -18.39
C ASN A 3 9.00 5.86 -17.73
N GLU A 4 8.97 4.54 -17.74
CA GLU A 4 7.89 3.79 -17.11
C GLU A 4 8.03 3.78 -15.60
N VAL A 5 6.94 4.11 -14.89
CA VAL A 5 6.89 4.14 -13.42
C VAL A 5 6.21 2.86 -12.93
N VAL A 6 6.85 2.18 -11.98
CA VAL A 6 6.33 0.96 -11.36
C VAL A 6 6.21 1.14 -9.85
N ILE A 7 5.25 0.45 -9.26
CA ILE A 7 5.18 0.23 -7.80
C ILE A 7 6.12 -0.94 -7.50
N SER A 8 7.25 -0.64 -6.87
CA SER A 8 8.28 -1.64 -6.58
C SER A 8 8.20 -2.22 -5.18
N GLY A 9 7.66 -1.47 -4.21
CA GLY A 9 7.50 -1.93 -2.83
C GLY A 9 6.29 -1.33 -2.14
N ILE A 10 5.69 -2.09 -1.22
CA ILE A 10 4.48 -1.74 -0.49
C ILE A 10 4.66 -2.07 0.99
N GLY A 11 4.46 -1.08 1.85
CA GLY A 11 4.22 -1.28 3.27
C GLY A 11 2.79 -0.88 3.58
N SER A 12 2.01 -1.74 4.23
CA SER A 12 0.60 -1.43 4.52
C SER A 12 0.17 -1.90 5.90
N ALA A 13 -0.85 -1.24 6.42
CA ALA A 13 -1.59 -1.66 7.60
C ALA A 13 -3.05 -1.29 7.38
N PHE A 14 -3.95 -2.24 7.56
CA PHE A 14 -5.39 -2.04 7.50
C PHE A 14 -6.03 -2.64 8.74
N SER A 15 -7.35 -2.55 8.83
CA SER A 15 -8.06 -3.21 9.91
C SER A 15 -7.77 -4.71 9.96
N GLY A 16 -7.29 -5.21 11.08
CA GLY A 16 -6.94 -6.63 11.26
C GLY A 16 -5.68 -7.12 10.53
N SER A 17 -5.13 -6.38 9.56
CA SER A 17 -4.02 -6.84 8.70
C SER A 17 -2.79 -5.93 8.80
N GLY A 18 -1.63 -6.52 9.11
CA GLY A 18 -0.38 -5.77 9.36
C GLY A 18 0.56 -5.61 8.17
N ASN A 19 0.24 -6.16 7.00
CA ASN A 19 0.99 -6.07 5.74
C ASN A 19 0.07 -6.45 4.57
N VAL A 20 0.58 -6.41 3.32
CA VAL A 20 -0.22 -6.64 2.12
C VAL A 20 -0.57 -8.12 1.94
N GLU A 21 0.27 -9.04 2.43
CA GLU A 21 0.04 -10.48 2.36
C GLU A 21 -1.08 -10.92 3.30
N ASP A 22 -1.03 -10.48 4.55
CA ASP A 22 -2.09 -10.71 5.54
C ASP A 22 -3.41 -10.13 5.04
N PHE A 23 -3.36 -8.92 4.49
CA PHE A 23 -4.50 -8.27 3.88
C PHE A 23 -5.08 -9.09 2.72
N GLY A 24 -4.22 -9.62 1.84
CA GLY A 24 -4.63 -10.48 0.74
C GLY A 24 -5.32 -11.75 1.23
N ARG A 25 -4.80 -12.41 2.27
CA ARG A 25 -5.45 -13.57 2.89
C ARG A 25 -6.82 -13.21 3.46
N ASP A 26 -6.91 -12.13 4.23
CA ASP A 26 -8.17 -11.70 4.84
C ASP A 26 -9.25 -11.34 3.81
N LEU A 27 -8.85 -10.69 2.70
CA LEU A 27 -9.75 -10.41 1.58
C LEU A 27 -10.24 -11.67 0.88
N LEU A 28 -9.35 -12.64 0.62
CA LEU A 28 -9.71 -13.91 -0.03
C LEU A 28 -10.58 -14.80 0.88
N ASP A 29 -10.43 -14.68 2.20
CA ASP A 29 -11.30 -15.31 3.18
C ASP A 29 -12.67 -14.60 3.32
N ASN A 30 -12.91 -13.54 2.52
CA ASN A 30 -14.11 -12.69 2.58
C ASN A 30 -14.37 -12.10 3.97
N LYS A 31 -13.32 -11.79 4.73
CA LYS A 31 -13.47 -11.27 6.09
C LYS A 31 -14.06 -9.86 6.07
N HIS A 32 -14.98 -9.64 7.01
CA HIS A 32 -15.42 -8.33 7.42
C HIS A 32 -14.49 -7.84 8.53
N LEU A 33 -13.69 -6.83 8.24
CA LEU A 33 -12.56 -6.44 9.08
C LEU A 33 -12.88 -5.25 9.99
N VAL A 34 -14.07 -4.66 9.92
CA VAL A 34 -14.49 -3.64 10.88
C VAL A 34 -15.16 -4.30 12.09
N GLU A 35 -14.87 -3.80 13.28
CA GLU A 35 -15.29 -4.42 14.53
C GLU A 35 -15.71 -3.37 15.58
N ARG A 36 -16.25 -3.84 16.70
CA ARG A 36 -16.65 -2.95 17.80
C ARG A 36 -15.42 -2.32 18.44
N THR A 37 -15.35 -0.99 18.48
CA THR A 37 -14.22 -0.25 19.05
C THR A 37 -14.47 0.19 20.50
N LYS A 38 -13.38 0.38 21.24
CA LYS A 38 -13.37 1.01 22.58
C LYS A 38 -13.00 2.49 22.56
N ARG A 39 -12.72 3.07 21.39
CA ARG A 39 -12.24 4.47 21.25
C ARG A 39 -13.29 5.51 21.61
N TRP A 40 -14.57 5.20 21.40
CA TRP A 40 -15.70 6.03 21.82
C TRP A 40 -16.84 5.16 22.35
N ARG A 41 -17.81 5.81 22.97
CA ARG A 41 -18.96 5.17 23.63
C ARG A 41 -20.18 5.14 22.72
N ASP A 42 -21.12 4.24 23.02
CA ASP A 42 -22.39 4.09 22.28
C ASP A 42 -23.25 5.37 22.28
N ASP A 43 -23.14 6.23 23.30
CA ASP A 43 -23.90 7.49 23.40
C ASP A 43 -23.40 8.59 22.44
N VAL A 44 -22.25 8.40 21.80
CA VAL A 44 -21.67 9.35 20.84
C VAL A 44 -22.06 8.99 19.40
N PHE A 45 -21.76 7.75 19.01
CA PHE A 45 -22.02 7.16 17.70
C PHE A 45 -21.83 5.64 17.82
N THR A 46 -22.43 4.86 16.91
CA THR A 46 -22.22 3.40 16.88
C THR A 46 -20.72 3.08 16.94
N PRO A 47 -20.24 2.34 17.95
CA PRO A 47 -18.81 2.13 18.15
C PRO A 47 -18.31 0.98 17.30
N VAL A 48 -18.38 1.14 15.98
CA VAL A 48 -17.80 0.21 15.00
C VAL A 48 -16.77 0.97 14.17
N CYS A 49 -15.57 0.41 14.05
CA CYS A 49 -14.46 1.00 13.32
C CYS A 49 -13.52 -0.10 12.84
N GLY A 50 -12.90 0.09 11.67
CA GLY A 50 -11.71 -0.68 11.34
C GLY A 50 -10.51 -0.19 12.14
N GLN A 51 -9.76 -1.10 12.77
CA GLN A 51 -8.63 -0.78 13.64
C GLN A 51 -7.38 -1.57 13.23
N THR A 52 -6.27 -0.86 13.00
CA THR A 52 -4.99 -1.51 12.70
C THR A 52 -4.51 -2.31 13.93
N PRO A 53 -3.92 -3.51 13.76
CA PRO A 53 -3.54 -4.41 14.87
C PRO A 53 -2.59 -3.79 15.91
N HIS A 54 -1.76 -2.82 15.50
CA HIS A 54 -0.75 -2.20 16.36
C HIS A 54 -0.66 -0.70 16.12
N GLU A 55 -1.03 0.10 17.14
CA GLU A 55 -0.72 1.55 17.17
C GLU A 55 0.65 1.85 17.81
N TYR A 56 1.48 0.82 18.04
CA TYR A 56 2.83 0.98 18.57
C TYR A 56 3.70 1.75 17.56
N PHE A 57 4.66 2.52 18.08
CA PHE A 57 5.61 3.25 17.25
C PHE A 57 6.99 3.14 17.90
N ASP A 58 7.98 2.62 17.19
CA ASP A 58 9.36 2.54 17.68
C ASP A 58 10.06 3.89 17.50
N GLU A 59 9.86 4.81 18.45
CA GLU A 59 10.42 6.16 18.33
C GLU A 59 11.94 6.19 18.32
N LEU A 60 12.60 5.22 18.97
CA LEU A 60 14.06 5.13 19.03
C LEU A 60 14.65 4.73 17.68
N PHE A 61 14.01 3.78 16.99
CA PHE A 61 14.38 3.38 15.64
C PHE A 61 14.34 4.54 14.65
N PHE A 62 13.32 5.40 14.75
CA PHE A 62 13.16 6.60 13.91
C PHE A 62 13.92 7.83 14.42
N GLY A 63 14.67 7.72 15.54
CA GLY A 63 15.41 8.83 16.13
C GLY A 63 14.52 9.99 16.56
N ILE A 64 13.29 9.70 17.00
CA ILE A 64 12.33 10.68 17.50
C ILE A 64 12.39 10.67 19.03
N ASN A 65 12.71 11.83 19.62
CA ASN A 65 12.73 11.95 21.07
C ASN A 65 11.30 11.79 21.64
N ARG A 66 11.21 11.32 22.89
CA ARG A 66 9.92 11.02 23.55
C ARG A 66 8.95 12.21 23.59
N LYS A 67 9.45 13.44 23.78
CA LYS A 67 8.59 14.63 23.84
C LYS A 67 7.88 14.88 22.51
N LEU A 68 8.60 14.78 21.40
CA LEU A 68 8.04 14.84 20.06
C LEU A 68 7.16 13.63 19.76
N ALA A 69 7.59 12.41 20.13
CA ALA A 69 6.84 11.18 19.85
C ALA A 69 5.43 11.22 20.47
N VAL A 70 5.28 11.72 21.70
CA VAL A 70 3.97 11.81 22.37
C VAL A 70 2.98 12.70 21.61
N VAL A 71 3.45 13.81 21.03
CA VAL A 71 2.63 14.78 20.30
C VAL A 71 2.65 14.59 18.79
N THR A 72 3.32 13.56 18.28
CA THR A 72 3.32 13.23 16.85
C THR A 72 1.99 12.60 16.47
N ASP A 73 1.38 13.10 15.39
CA ASP A 73 0.13 12.57 14.88
C ASP A 73 0.21 11.04 14.65
N PRO A 74 -0.75 10.25 15.17
CA PRO A 74 -0.77 8.79 15.00
C PRO A 74 -0.71 8.33 13.54
N SER A 75 -1.35 9.06 12.63
CA SER A 75 -1.34 8.78 11.19
C SER A 75 0.08 8.92 10.62
N SER A 76 0.86 9.87 11.14
CA SER A 76 2.27 10.03 10.74
C SER A 76 3.14 8.89 11.27
N LYS A 77 2.92 8.46 12.52
CA LYS A 77 3.69 7.35 13.14
C LYS A 77 3.57 6.06 12.34
N ILE A 78 2.34 5.68 12.01
CA ILE A 78 2.11 4.47 11.21
C ILE A 78 2.65 4.65 9.79
N GLY A 79 2.56 5.85 9.21
CA GLY A 79 3.19 6.18 7.93
C GLY A 79 4.71 5.97 7.93
N TYR A 80 5.40 6.34 9.01
CA TYR A 80 6.84 6.13 9.15
C TYR A 80 7.22 4.65 9.12
N MET A 81 6.50 3.82 9.88
CA MET A 81 6.75 2.37 9.91
C MET A 81 6.53 1.72 8.55
N ARG A 82 5.38 2.02 7.92
CA ARG A 82 5.06 1.47 6.58
C ARG A 82 6.06 1.91 5.51
N SER A 83 6.61 3.11 5.63
CA SER A 83 7.63 3.62 4.71
C SER A 83 8.90 2.79 4.73
N PHE A 84 9.33 2.37 5.93
CA PHE A 84 10.48 1.50 6.09
C PHE A 84 10.22 0.12 5.46
N GLU A 85 9.06 -0.46 5.72
CA GLU A 85 8.64 -1.75 5.15
C GLU A 85 8.55 -1.71 3.63
N ALA A 86 8.02 -0.64 3.04
CA ALA A 86 7.93 -0.48 1.59
C ALA A 86 9.30 -0.52 0.90
N ILE A 87 10.35 0.02 1.54
CA ILE A 87 11.72 0.00 1.01
C ILE A 87 12.29 -1.43 1.08
N LEU A 88 12.09 -2.13 2.20
CA LEU A 88 12.52 -3.53 2.34
C LEU A 88 11.80 -4.43 1.32
N ASP A 89 10.49 -4.26 1.17
CA ASP A 89 9.65 -5.02 0.24
C ASP A 89 10.09 -4.84 -1.23
N ALA A 90 10.58 -3.65 -1.59
CA ALA A 90 11.19 -3.40 -2.89
C ALA A 90 12.51 -4.16 -3.14
N GLY A 91 13.01 -4.91 -2.17
CA GLY A 91 14.29 -5.61 -2.24
C GLY A 91 15.49 -4.67 -2.12
N LEU A 92 15.32 -3.56 -1.39
CA LEU A 92 16.35 -2.56 -1.21
C LEU A 92 16.79 -2.49 0.26
N HIS A 93 18.10 -2.49 0.48
CA HIS A 93 18.65 -2.06 1.76
C HIS A 93 18.22 -0.60 2.02
N PRO A 94 17.78 -0.20 3.23
CA PRO A 94 17.28 1.15 3.52
C PRO A 94 18.27 2.29 3.18
N ALA A 95 19.57 2.01 3.24
CA ALA A 95 20.62 2.96 2.86
C ALA A 95 20.87 3.05 1.34
N ALA A 96 20.30 2.16 0.52
CA ALA A 96 20.54 2.12 -0.93
C ALA A 96 20.07 3.40 -1.66
N LEU A 97 19.08 4.09 -1.10
CA LEU A 97 18.56 5.35 -1.61
C LEU A 97 19.06 6.58 -0.83
N SER A 98 19.93 6.38 0.17
CA SER A 98 20.47 7.50 0.97
C SER A 98 21.29 8.45 0.10
N GLY A 99 21.02 9.74 0.22
CA GLY A 99 21.66 10.80 -0.57
C GLY A 99 21.11 10.94 -2.00
N SER A 100 20.24 10.03 -2.44
CA SER A 100 19.67 10.08 -3.79
C SER A 100 18.62 11.17 -3.92
N ASN A 101 18.31 11.52 -5.18
CA ASN A 101 17.19 12.41 -5.53
C ASN A 101 15.85 11.66 -5.45
N THR A 102 15.57 11.01 -4.31
CA THR A 102 14.27 10.35 -4.05
C THR A 102 13.28 11.37 -3.51
N GLY A 103 12.06 11.40 -4.07
CA GLY A 103 10.98 12.26 -3.57
C GLY A 103 10.15 11.59 -2.48
N VAL A 104 9.45 12.38 -1.66
CA VAL A 104 8.45 11.93 -0.68
C VAL A 104 7.18 12.76 -0.83
N PHE A 105 6.07 12.09 -1.14
CA PHE A 105 4.75 12.70 -1.29
C PHE A 105 3.82 12.05 -0.30
N ALA A 106 3.38 12.80 0.71
CA ALA A 106 2.64 12.19 1.81
C ALA A 106 1.39 12.96 2.22
N CYS A 107 0.36 12.23 2.62
CA CYS A 107 -0.87 12.79 3.16
C CYS A 107 -1.24 12.12 4.49
N SER A 108 -1.85 12.89 5.38
CA SER A 108 -2.49 12.39 6.58
C SER A 108 -4.00 12.65 6.49
N GLY A 109 -4.79 11.80 7.14
CA GLY A 109 -6.24 11.93 7.20
C GLY A 109 -6.74 13.17 7.95
N ILE A 110 -8.01 13.13 8.35
CA ILE A 110 -8.66 14.18 9.14
C ILE A 110 -7.85 14.44 10.42
N ASN A 111 -7.57 15.71 10.71
CA ASN A 111 -6.72 16.17 11.81
C ASN A 111 -7.41 16.09 13.19
N GLU A 112 -7.95 14.94 13.52
CA GLU A 112 -8.64 14.67 14.77
C GLU A 112 -7.73 14.90 15.99
N PHE A 113 -6.52 14.35 15.91
CA PHE A 113 -5.56 14.43 17.01
C PHE A 113 -5.08 15.86 17.25
N GLU A 114 -4.73 16.60 16.20
CA GLU A 114 -4.37 18.02 16.30
C GLU A 114 -5.51 18.83 16.91
N GLN A 115 -6.74 18.70 16.41
CA GLN A 115 -7.90 19.42 16.94
C GLN A 115 -8.07 19.13 18.44
N LYS A 116 -7.97 17.86 18.85
CA LYS A 116 -8.10 17.50 20.27
C LYS A 116 -7.00 18.12 21.13
N ILE A 117 -5.75 18.11 20.66
CA ILE A 117 -4.60 18.61 21.42
C ILE A 117 -4.63 20.15 21.53
N ILE A 118 -4.83 20.84 20.40
CA ILE A 118 -4.82 22.31 20.33
C ILE A 118 -6.00 22.93 21.08
N TYR A 119 -7.20 22.36 20.95
CA TYR A 119 -8.40 22.86 21.61
C TYR A 119 -8.66 22.23 22.99
N SER A 120 -7.69 21.49 23.55
CA SER A 120 -7.79 21.01 24.91
C SER A 120 -7.65 22.16 25.91
N THR A 121 -8.31 22.04 27.07
CA THR A 121 -8.14 22.99 28.19
C THR A 121 -6.84 22.76 28.97
N ALA A 122 -6.10 21.69 28.65
CA ALA A 122 -4.81 21.40 29.25
C ALA A 122 -3.75 22.32 28.62
N PRO A 123 -2.90 22.98 29.42
CA PRO A 123 -1.85 23.82 28.86
C PRO A 123 -0.88 22.97 28.03
N LEU A 124 -0.65 23.35 26.78
CA LEU A 124 0.41 22.79 25.96
C LEU A 124 1.75 23.21 26.55
N LYS A 125 2.47 22.26 27.17
CA LYS A 125 3.71 22.56 27.90
C LYS A 125 4.96 22.54 27.00
N ASP A 126 4.85 22.03 25.78
CA ASP A 126 6.01 21.74 24.94
C ASP A 126 5.85 22.25 23.50
N GLY A 127 6.83 23.04 23.04
CA GLY A 127 6.89 23.55 21.67
C GLY A 127 7.03 22.47 20.59
N TYR A 128 7.40 21.23 20.96
CA TYR A 128 7.41 20.08 20.04
C TYR A 128 6.04 19.82 19.40
N ALA A 129 4.93 20.29 19.99
CA ALA A 129 3.59 20.16 19.41
C ALA A 129 3.47 20.80 18.02
N VAL A 130 4.14 21.93 17.77
CA VAL A 130 4.14 22.60 16.45
C VAL A 130 4.71 21.67 15.37
N MET A 131 5.74 20.88 15.71
CA MET A 131 6.31 19.91 14.79
C MET A 131 5.46 18.63 14.76
N GLY A 132 5.10 18.06 15.91
CA GLY A 132 4.39 16.78 15.97
C GLY A 132 3.02 16.77 15.27
N LEU A 133 2.35 17.91 15.24
CA LEU A 133 1.02 18.06 14.64
C LEU A 133 1.06 18.56 13.19
N SER A 134 2.20 19.07 12.70
CA SER A 134 2.28 19.58 11.33
C SER A 134 2.26 18.44 10.32
N ARG A 135 1.33 18.51 9.36
CA ARG A 135 1.25 17.57 8.23
C ARG A 135 2.53 17.52 7.39
N THR A 136 3.30 18.60 7.36
CA THR A 136 4.59 18.65 6.64
C THR A 136 5.63 17.73 7.27
N MET A 137 5.47 17.35 8.53
CA MET A 137 6.45 16.50 9.20
C MET A 137 6.41 15.07 8.73
N LEU A 138 5.27 14.55 8.25
CA LEU A 138 5.22 13.21 7.67
C LEU A 138 6.22 13.05 6.51
N PRO A 139 6.16 13.83 5.42
CA PRO A 139 7.15 13.72 4.35
C PRO A 139 8.55 14.19 4.79
N ASN A 140 8.66 15.30 5.53
CA ASN A 140 9.98 15.87 5.86
C ASN A 140 10.79 15.01 6.84
N ARG A 141 10.14 14.30 7.77
CA ARG A 141 10.85 13.37 8.66
C ARG A 141 11.31 12.13 7.92
N LEU A 142 10.54 11.64 6.95
CA LEU A 142 10.95 10.54 6.09
C LEU A 142 12.18 10.94 5.27
N SER A 143 12.12 12.10 4.61
CA SER A 143 13.24 12.65 3.85
C SER A 143 14.49 12.82 4.73
N TYR A 144 14.32 13.36 5.96
CA TYR A 144 15.41 13.48 6.92
C TYR A 144 15.97 12.11 7.38
N TYR A 145 15.09 11.16 7.70
CA TYR A 145 15.48 9.87 8.26
C TYR A 145 16.23 9.01 7.24
N PHE A 146 15.72 8.92 6.02
CA PHE A 146 16.32 8.15 4.93
C PHE A 146 17.35 8.94 4.12
N ASN A 147 17.56 10.23 4.44
CA ASN A 147 18.46 11.13 3.73
C ASN A 147 18.08 11.27 2.23
N PHE A 148 16.82 11.50 1.94
CA PHE A 148 16.31 11.74 0.59
C PHE A 148 16.39 13.22 0.23
N ASN A 149 16.98 13.52 -0.93
CA ASN A 149 17.26 14.88 -1.37
C ASN A 149 16.28 15.41 -2.44
N GLY A 150 15.26 14.64 -2.81
CA GLY A 150 14.24 15.04 -3.78
C GLY A 150 13.09 15.85 -3.16
N PRO A 151 12.01 16.09 -3.94
CA PRO A 151 10.84 16.82 -3.46
C PRO A 151 10.24 16.18 -2.21
N SER A 152 9.96 16.97 -1.16
CA SER A 152 9.36 16.48 0.09
C SER A 152 8.09 17.28 0.36
N CYS A 153 6.93 16.70 0.04
CA CYS A 153 5.67 17.43 -0.07
C CYS A 153 4.55 16.77 0.75
N ALA A 154 3.91 17.58 1.59
CA ALA A 154 2.62 17.22 2.17
C ALA A 154 1.53 17.54 1.15
N VAL A 155 0.66 16.58 0.86
CA VAL A 155 -0.45 16.73 -0.08
C VAL A 155 -1.77 16.58 0.68
N ASP A 156 -2.77 17.38 0.29
CA ASP A 156 -4.13 17.27 0.81
C ASP A 156 -5.11 17.32 -0.36
N GLY A 157 -5.69 16.15 -0.64
CA GLY A 157 -6.82 15.99 -1.55
C GLY A 157 -8.01 15.37 -0.83
N SER A 158 -8.12 15.53 0.49
CA SER A 158 -9.08 14.80 1.33
C SER A 158 -8.98 13.28 1.03
N TRP A 159 -10.08 12.61 0.73
CA TRP A 159 -10.15 11.16 0.52
C TRP A 159 -9.44 10.67 -0.76
N VAL A 160 -9.14 11.58 -1.69
CA VAL A 160 -8.30 11.26 -2.87
C VAL A 160 -6.82 11.55 -2.63
N GLY A 161 -6.43 11.96 -1.41
CA GLY A 161 -5.07 12.40 -1.07
C GLY A 161 -3.99 11.39 -1.44
N GLY A 162 -4.20 10.10 -1.20
CA GLY A 162 -3.25 9.05 -1.58
C GLY A 162 -3.02 8.96 -3.09
N LEU A 163 -4.07 9.08 -3.91
CA LEU A 163 -3.92 9.12 -5.37
C LEU A 163 -3.32 10.45 -5.85
N LEU A 164 -3.53 11.55 -5.13
CA LEU A 164 -2.87 12.81 -5.42
C LEU A 164 -1.35 12.71 -5.16
N GLY A 165 -0.96 12.07 -4.06
CA GLY A 165 0.44 11.75 -3.79
C GLY A 165 1.04 10.84 -4.86
N LEU A 166 0.33 9.77 -5.24
CA LEU A 166 0.73 8.86 -6.31
C LEU A 166 0.90 9.60 -7.65
N LYS A 167 -0.03 10.48 -8.00
CA LYS A 167 0.04 11.31 -9.20
C LYS A 167 1.29 12.18 -9.19
N GLN A 168 1.48 12.97 -8.14
CA GLN A 168 2.61 13.90 -8.07
C GLN A 168 3.96 13.17 -8.08
N ALA A 169 4.04 12.01 -7.43
CA ALA A 169 5.21 11.15 -7.44
C ALA A 169 5.51 10.57 -8.82
N ALA A 170 4.50 9.99 -9.49
CA ALA A 170 4.65 9.44 -10.82
C ALA A 170 5.02 10.52 -11.85
N ASP A 171 4.38 11.69 -11.77
CA ASP A 171 4.70 12.84 -12.62
C ASP A 171 6.12 13.36 -12.34
N ALA A 172 6.56 13.41 -11.07
CA ALA A 172 7.93 13.78 -10.72
C ALA A 172 8.99 12.84 -11.29
N ILE A 173 8.74 11.53 -11.28
CA ILE A 173 9.65 10.55 -11.89
C ILE A 173 9.66 10.71 -13.42
N ARG A 174 8.48 10.81 -14.06
CA ARG A 174 8.37 10.95 -15.52
C ARG A 174 9.01 12.22 -16.05
N GLU A 175 8.95 13.30 -15.29
CA GLU A 175 9.56 14.60 -15.60
C GLU A 175 11.06 14.66 -15.26
N GLY A 176 11.63 13.59 -14.68
CA GLY A 176 13.04 13.55 -14.27
C GLY A 176 13.37 14.41 -13.05
N ARG A 177 12.36 14.82 -12.26
CA ARG A 177 12.55 15.56 -11.00
C ARG A 177 13.03 14.67 -9.85
N CYS A 178 12.79 13.36 -9.92
CA CYS A 178 13.34 12.36 -9.00
C CYS A 178 13.50 10.99 -9.70
N ASP A 179 14.37 10.13 -9.16
CA ASP A 179 14.61 8.78 -9.71
C ASP A 179 13.69 7.71 -9.10
N ALA A 180 13.33 7.93 -7.84
CA ALA A 180 12.37 7.17 -7.08
C ALA A 180 11.49 8.13 -6.28
N ALA A 181 10.34 7.66 -5.83
CA ALA A 181 9.45 8.45 -4.99
C ALA A 181 8.71 7.57 -4.00
N LEU A 182 8.69 7.97 -2.74
CA LEU A 182 7.91 7.34 -1.69
C LEU A 182 6.56 8.06 -1.56
N VAL A 183 5.48 7.33 -1.77
CA VAL A 183 4.10 7.84 -1.60
C VAL A 183 3.57 7.29 -0.28
N VAL A 184 3.12 8.14 0.64
CA VAL A 184 2.68 7.71 1.98
C VAL A 184 1.33 8.30 2.33
N ALA A 185 0.37 7.47 2.70
CA ALA A 185 -0.91 7.92 3.23
C ALA A 185 -1.18 7.22 4.56
N GLY A 186 -1.55 7.98 5.60
CA GLY A 186 -1.98 7.42 6.88
C GLY A 186 -3.26 8.08 7.39
N SER A 187 -4.14 7.30 8.02
CA SER A 187 -5.31 7.82 8.73
C SER A 187 -5.67 6.94 9.91
N ILE A 188 -5.93 7.56 11.06
CA ILE A 188 -6.37 6.88 12.28
C ILE A 188 -7.67 7.56 12.78
N SER A 189 -8.76 6.81 12.80
CA SER A 189 -10.08 7.23 13.24
C SER A 189 -10.21 7.14 14.76
N ARG A 190 -10.07 8.26 15.47
CA ARG A 190 -9.95 8.30 16.94
C ARG A 190 -11.22 8.68 17.67
N TYR A 191 -12.01 9.60 17.12
CA TYR A 191 -13.12 10.21 17.84
C TYR A 191 -14.46 9.94 17.16
N GLY A 192 -15.44 9.53 17.95
CA GLY A 192 -16.80 9.23 17.47
C GLY A 192 -17.57 10.47 17.02
N GLU A 193 -17.18 11.65 17.52
CA GLU A 193 -17.77 12.94 17.14
C GLU A 193 -17.58 13.23 15.65
N THR A 194 -16.42 12.91 15.08
CA THR A 194 -16.22 13.01 13.63
C THR A 194 -17.13 12.06 12.87
N SER A 195 -17.32 10.83 13.38
CA SER A 195 -18.24 9.85 12.78
C SER A 195 -19.68 10.37 12.77
N LEU A 196 -20.13 10.96 13.88
CA LEU A 196 -21.44 11.60 13.99
C LEU A 196 -21.61 12.74 12.97
N LEU A 197 -20.60 13.60 12.82
CA LEU A 197 -20.64 14.71 11.85
C LEU A 197 -20.69 14.21 10.41
N LEU A 198 -19.90 13.19 10.06
CA LEU A 198 -19.92 12.59 8.73
C LEU A 198 -21.21 11.81 8.45
N ASN A 199 -21.81 11.18 9.47
CA ASN A 199 -23.12 10.54 9.35
C ASN A 199 -24.23 11.57 9.07
N LYS A 200 -24.19 12.75 9.70
CA LYS A 200 -25.09 13.86 9.38
C LYS A 200 -24.95 14.40 7.95
N LEU A 201 -23.83 14.10 7.28
CA LEU A 201 -23.61 14.39 5.86
C LEU A 201 -23.98 13.19 4.95
N GLY A 202 -24.50 12.09 5.50
CA GLY A 202 -24.86 10.88 4.75
C GLY A 202 -23.66 10.06 4.24
N LEU A 203 -22.46 10.30 4.76
CA LEU A 203 -21.21 9.70 4.29
C LEU A 203 -20.78 8.47 5.08
N VAL A 204 -21.17 8.43 6.36
CA VAL A 204 -20.84 7.37 7.31
C VAL A 204 -22.12 6.74 7.82
N THR A 205 -22.15 5.42 7.90
CA THR A 205 -23.30 4.65 8.40
C THR A 205 -23.19 4.39 9.91
N ASP A 206 -24.32 4.43 10.61
CA ASP A 206 -24.47 4.02 12.01
C ASP A 206 -24.85 2.54 12.16
N GLU A 207 -25.10 1.83 11.05
CA GLU A 207 -25.41 0.39 11.05
C GLU A 207 -24.17 -0.50 11.26
N GLY A 208 -22.97 0.08 11.22
CA GLY A 208 -21.72 -0.64 11.44
C GLY A 208 -21.32 -1.57 10.28
N VAL A 209 -21.91 -1.42 9.10
CA VAL A 209 -21.56 -2.22 7.90
C VAL A 209 -21.59 -1.38 6.63
N THR A 210 -20.51 -1.44 5.85
CA THR A 210 -20.47 -0.82 4.51
C THR A 210 -21.09 -1.77 3.49
N ARG A 211 -22.17 -1.34 2.81
CA ARG A 211 -22.85 -2.10 1.75
C ARG A 211 -22.67 -1.42 0.40
N SER A 212 -21.47 -1.53 -0.18
CA SER A 212 -21.16 -0.92 -1.47
C SER A 212 -22.11 -1.45 -2.55
N PHE A 213 -22.75 -0.52 -3.26
CA PHE A 213 -23.66 -0.76 -4.40
C PHE A 213 -24.98 -1.45 -4.09
N ASP A 214 -25.26 -1.74 -2.83
CA ASP A 214 -26.47 -2.42 -2.39
C ASP A 214 -27.66 -1.44 -2.25
N ALA A 215 -28.88 -1.93 -2.48
CA ALA A 215 -30.11 -1.16 -2.32
C ALA A 215 -30.32 -0.61 -0.89
N LYS A 216 -29.72 -1.23 0.13
CA LYS A 216 -29.81 -0.85 1.55
C LYS A 216 -28.55 -0.12 2.04
N GLY A 217 -27.77 0.44 1.14
CA GLY A 217 -26.57 1.22 1.48
C GLY A 217 -26.90 2.58 2.11
N THR A 218 -26.36 2.85 3.31
CA THR A 218 -26.52 4.11 4.06
C THR A 218 -25.21 4.89 4.31
N GLY A 219 -24.08 4.40 3.77
CA GLY A 219 -22.75 5.01 3.92
C GLY A 219 -21.67 3.98 4.30
N ALA A 220 -20.47 4.47 4.61
CA ALA A 220 -19.33 3.62 4.96
C ALA A 220 -19.02 3.65 6.46
N VAL A 221 -18.53 2.53 7.00
CA VAL A 221 -17.93 2.48 8.33
C VAL A 221 -16.55 3.14 8.29
N ARG A 222 -16.17 3.93 9.30
CA ARG A 222 -14.83 4.52 9.36
C ARG A 222 -13.76 3.48 9.69
N SER A 223 -12.54 3.74 9.25
CA SER A 223 -11.44 2.80 9.43
C SER A 223 -10.09 3.49 9.57
N ASP A 224 -9.17 2.75 10.15
CA ASP A 224 -7.75 3.08 10.20
C ASP A 224 -7.00 2.43 9.05
N GLY A 225 -5.92 3.06 8.64
CA GLY A 225 -4.93 2.40 7.82
C GLY A 225 -3.78 3.29 7.43
N SER A 226 -2.78 2.67 6.85
CA SER A 226 -1.60 3.32 6.33
C SER A 226 -1.06 2.54 5.16
N VAL A 227 -0.65 3.24 4.12
CA VAL A 227 0.02 2.64 2.98
C VAL A 227 1.20 3.52 2.59
N ALA A 228 2.36 2.90 2.43
CA ALA A 228 3.51 3.47 1.76
C ALA A 228 3.79 2.66 0.49
N MET A 229 4.00 3.35 -0.62
CA MET A 229 4.40 2.73 -1.90
C MET A 229 5.69 3.37 -2.37
N LEU A 230 6.70 2.54 -2.64
CA LEU A 230 7.90 2.98 -3.34
C LEU A 230 7.64 2.89 -4.85
N LEU A 231 7.78 4.03 -5.52
CA LEU A 231 7.78 4.12 -6.97
C LEU A 231 9.21 4.23 -7.48
N GLN A 232 9.52 3.50 -8.54
CA GLN A 232 10.79 3.57 -9.25
C GLN A 232 10.54 3.60 -10.75
N ARG A 233 11.56 4.01 -11.51
CA ARG A 233 11.60 3.66 -12.93
C ARG A 233 11.70 2.14 -13.09
N ALA A 234 11.00 1.60 -14.08
CA ALA A 234 10.94 0.16 -14.34
C ALA A 234 12.34 -0.46 -14.56
N ASP A 235 13.27 0.29 -15.15
CA ASP A 235 14.65 -0.16 -15.40
C ASP A 235 15.48 -0.31 -14.11
N GLN A 236 15.15 0.43 -13.06
CA GLN A 236 15.85 0.41 -11.77
C GLN A 236 15.18 -0.48 -10.72
N ALA A 237 13.92 -0.87 -10.94
CA ALA A 237 13.17 -1.67 -10.00
C ALA A 237 13.61 -3.14 -10.03
N LYS A 238 13.90 -3.70 -8.86
CA LYS A 238 14.18 -5.14 -8.67
C LYS A 238 12.91 -5.98 -8.56
N ARG A 239 11.85 -5.37 -8.02
CA ARG A 239 10.49 -5.91 -7.91
C ARG A 239 9.52 -4.97 -8.63
N CYS A 240 8.46 -5.50 -9.22
CA CYS A 240 7.39 -4.73 -9.83
C CYS A 240 6.04 -5.40 -9.56
N TYR A 241 5.22 -4.79 -8.71
CA TYR A 241 3.84 -5.22 -8.49
C TYR A 241 2.93 -4.78 -9.63
N ALA A 242 3.04 -3.52 -10.04
CA ALA A 242 2.21 -2.95 -11.09
C ALA A 242 2.90 -1.75 -11.76
N ARG A 243 2.59 -1.54 -13.04
CA ARG A 243 2.94 -0.33 -13.78
C ARG A 243 1.89 0.73 -13.52
N VAL A 244 2.30 1.96 -13.24
CA VAL A 244 1.39 3.10 -13.16
C VAL A 244 1.27 3.68 -14.56
N LEU A 245 0.20 3.33 -15.28
CA LEU A 245 -0.01 3.77 -16.67
C LEU A 245 -0.60 5.18 -16.73
N ALA A 246 -1.57 5.46 -15.86
CA ALA A 246 -2.21 6.77 -15.77
C ALA A 246 -2.58 7.07 -14.31
N THR A 247 -2.44 8.34 -13.91
CA THR A 247 -3.01 8.84 -12.65
C THR A 247 -3.44 10.28 -12.85
N GLU A 248 -4.73 10.55 -12.69
CA GLU A 248 -5.30 11.91 -12.74
C GLU A 248 -6.09 12.19 -11.47
N VAL A 249 -5.97 13.42 -10.98
CA VAL A 249 -6.72 13.91 -9.84
C VAL A 249 -7.19 15.32 -10.17
N GLU A 250 -8.50 15.53 -10.22
CA GLU A 250 -9.11 16.80 -10.63
C GLU A 250 -10.36 17.10 -9.80
N PHE A 251 -10.65 18.38 -9.62
CA PHE A 251 -11.98 18.81 -9.19
C PHE A 251 -12.93 18.77 -10.38
N VAL A 252 -14.08 18.11 -10.24
CA VAL A 252 -14.99 17.84 -11.36
C VAL A 252 -16.37 18.52 -11.24
N GLY A 253 -16.57 19.45 -10.32
CA GLY A 253 -17.87 20.11 -10.14
C GLY A 253 -18.07 21.34 -11.04
N PRO A 254 -19.29 21.62 -11.54
CA PRO A 254 -19.64 22.98 -11.95
C PRO A 254 -19.83 23.88 -10.70
N ARG A 255 -19.77 25.21 -10.87
CA ARG A 255 -20.42 26.14 -9.91
C ARG A 255 -21.93 25.95 -10.02
N CYS A 256 -22.54 25.06 -9.25
CA CYS A 256 -24.00 24.89 -9.21
C CYS A 256 -24.54 24.92 -7.77
N ASN A 257 -25.81 25.31 -7.60
CA ASN A 257 -26.53 25.42 -6.32
C ASN A 257 -26.90 24.06 -5.68
N VAL A 258 -26.19 22.99 -6.02
CA VAL A 258 -26.46 21.62 -5.57
C VAL A 258 -25.47 21.25 -4.47
N ASP A 259 -25.86 20.35 -3.58
CA ASP A 259 -25.06 19.87 -2.44
C ASP A 259 -23.63 19.47 -2.88
N LEU A 260 -22.62 20.18 -2.34
CA LEU A 260 -21.19 19.97 -2.60
C LEU A 260 -20.76 18.53 -2.31
N THR A 261 -21.46 17.87 -1.39
CA THR A 261 -21.14 16.50 -1.03
C THR A 261 -21.37 15.57 -2.21
N LEU A 262 -22.37 15.75 -3.08
CA LEU A 262 -22.68 14.81 -4.16
C LEU A 262 -21.73 14.96 -5.36
N PRO A 263 -21.24 13.86 -5.96
CA PRO A 263 -20.37 13.94 -7.14
C PRO A 263 -21.16 14.43 -8.35
N SER A 264 -20.55 15.28 -9.19
CA SER A 264 -21.16 15.74 -10.45
C SER A 264 -21.15 14.64 -11.51
N PRO A 265 -22.30 14.06 -11.93
CA PRO A 265 -22.28 12.95 -12.89
C PRO A 265 -21.62 13.35 -14.22
N LYS A 266 -21.96 14.54 -14.75
CA LYS A 266 -21.38 15.04 -15.99
C LYS A 266 -19.89 15.34 -15.84
N GLY A 267 -19.49 15.94 -14.72
CA GLY A 267 -18.10 16.22 -14.40
C GLY A 267 -17.24 14.96 -14.34
N THR A 268 -17.72 13.94 -13.62
CA THR A 268 -17.06 12.63 -13.52
C THR A 268 -16.93 11.97 -14.89
N GLN A 269 -17.98 11.99 -15.72
CA GLN A 269 -17.92 11.46 -17.08
C GLN A 269 -16.88 12.20 -17.93
N ASP A 270 -16.89 13.53 -17.94
CA ASP A 270 -15.96 14.33 -18.73
C ASP A 270 -14.51 14.11 -18.26
N PHE A 271 -14.29 13.99 -16.95
CA PHE A 271 -13.00 13.65 -16.36
C PHE A 271 -12.50 12.28 -16.83
N LEU A 272 -13.33 11.23 -16.74
CA LEU A 272 -12.97 9.89 -17.21
C LEU A 272 -12.63 9.91 -18.70
N ARG A 273 -13.47 10.53 -19.56
CA ARG A 273 -13.19 10.67 -21.00
C ARG A 273 -11.84 11.33 -21.26
N ARG A 274 -11.54 12.45 -20.58
CA ARG A 274 -10.27 13.15 -20.72
C ARG A 274 -9.09 12.29 -20.28
N THR A 275 -9.21 11.57 -19.16
CA THR A 275 -8.15 10.71 -18.63
C THR A 275 -7.79 9.60 -19.63
N TYR A 276 -8.76 8.81 -20.11
CA TYR A 276 -8.49 7.74 -21.07
C TYR A 276 -7.98 8.27 -22.41
N LYS A 277 -8.52 9.40 -22.89
CA LYS A 277 -8.02 10.07 -24.11
C LYS A 277 -6.59 10.59 -23.96
N LYS A 278 -6.26 11.23 -22.84
CA LYS A 278 -4.94 11.82 -22.56
C LYS A 278 -3.85 10.76 -22.55
N HIS A 279 -4.14 9.60 -21.96
CA HIS A 279 -3.18 8.50 -21.82
C HIS A 279 -3.26 7.46 -22.94
N ALA A 280 -4.14 7.67 -23.94
CA ALA A 280 -4.36 6.77 -25.07
C ALA A 280 -4.66 5.31 -24.65
N ILE A 281 -5.45 5.13 -23.59
CA ILE A 281 -5.88 3.83 -23.09
C ILE A 281 -7.29 3.55 -23.58
N ASP A 282 -7.52 2.39 -24.19
CA ASP A 282 -8.86 1.96 -24.59
C ASP A 282 -9.66 1.50 -23.34
N PRO A 283 -10.78 2.14 -22.98
CA PRO A 283 -11.59 1.74 -21.83
C PRO A 283 -12.09 0.28 -21.89
N LYS A 284 -12.15 -0.33 -23.08
CA LYS A 284 -12.54 -1.73 -23.23
C LYS A 284 -11.51 -2.70 -22.65
N THR A 285 -10.25 -2.30 -22.49
CA THR A 285 -9.21 -3.18 -21.93
C THR A 285 -9.23 -3.27 -20.40
N ILE A 286 -10.10 -2.49 -19.74
CA ILE A 286 -10.28 -2.55 -18.29
C ILE A 286 -10.86 -3.94 -17.94
N ALA A 287 -10.06 -4.77 -17.30
CA ALA A 287 -10.50 -6.08 -16.82
C ALA A 287 -11.36 -5.93 -15.56
N TYR A 288 -10.96 -5.03 -14.66
CA TYR A 288 -11.68 -4.75 -13.42
C TYR A 288 -11.48 -3.29 -12.99
N LEU A 289 -12.54 -2.71 -12.41
CA LEU A 289 -12.51 -1.37 -11.82
C LEU A 289 -12.86 -1.45 -10.33
N GLU A 290 -11.91 -1.06 -9.50
CA GLU A 290 -12.09 -0.83 -8.08
C GLU A 290 -12.68 0.57 -7.88
N ALA A 291 -13.97 0.63 -7.54
CA ALA A 291 -14.70 1.89 -7.40
C ALA A 291 -14.53 2.46 -5.98
N ASP A 292 -14.94 3.72 -5.78
CA ASP A 292 -15.03 4.30 -4.46
C ASP A 292 -16.00 3.49 -3.60
N GLY A 293 -17.24 3.31 -4.07
CA GLY A 293 -18.23 2.44 -3.44
C GLY A 293 -18.47 2.78 -1.97
N ASN A 294 -18.81 4.05 -1.71
CA ASN A 294 -19.08 4.58 -0.38
C ASN A 294 -20.18 3.78 0.35
N GLY A 295 -21.07 3.11 -0.39
CA GLY A 295 -22.18 2.36 0.19
C GLY A 295 -23.32 3.27 0.60
N ASN A 296 -23.35 4.53 0.15
CA ASN A 296 -24.56 5.35 0.19
C ASN A 296 -25.28 5.22 -1.15
N ARG A 297 -26.55 4.80 -1.12
CA ARG A 297 -27.36 4.51 -2.32
C ARG A 297 -27.31 5.61 -3.39
N ILE A 298 -27.42 6.88 -3.02
CA ILE A 298 -27.43 7.98 -4.00
C ILE A 298 -26.03 8.22 -4.55
N ARG A 299 -25.01 8.25 -3.68
CA ARG A 299 -23.62 8.47 -4.10
C ARG A 299 -23.12 7.38 -5.02
N ASP A 300 -23.37 6.12 -4.66
CA ASP A 300 -22.99 4.95 -5.45
C ASP A 300 -23.70 4.98 -6.81
N ALA A 301 -24.98 5.37 -6.86
CA ALA A 301 -25.68 5.54 -8.13
C ALA A 301 -25.04 6.63 -9.01
N CYS A 302 -24.68 7.78 -8.46
CA CYS A 302 -24.01 8.85 -9.20
C CYS A 302 -22.65 8.39 -9.76
N GLU A 303 -21.86 7.70 -8.94
CA GLU A 303 -20.57 7.12 -9.34
C GLU A 303 -20.73 6.11 -10.48
N LEU A 304 -21.55 5.09 -10.25
CA LEU A 304 -21.70 3.97 -11.19
C LEU A 304 -22.34 4.40 -12.50
N ASN A 305 -23.30 5.32 -12.48
CA ASN A 305 -23.88 5.85 -13.72
C ASN A 305 -22.85 6.67 -14.52
N ALA A 306 -21.93 7.38 -13.87
CA ALA A 306 -20.86 8.08 -14.59
C ALA A 306 -19.84 7.12 -15.20
N ILE A 307 -19.47 6.05 -14.48
CA ILE A 307 -18.60 4.98 -14.96
C ILE A 307 -19.25 4.23 -16.13
N ASP A 308 -20.51 3.80 -16.00
CA ASP A 308 -21.26 3.10 -17.04
C ASP A 308 -21.34 3.93 -18.33
N GLN A 309 -21.68 5.22 -18.20
CA GLN A 309 -21.76 6.10 -19.35
C GLN A 309 -20.40 6.26 -20.07
N ALA A 310 -19.35 6.60 -19.33
CA ALA A 310 -18.06 6.97 -19.92
C ALA A 310 -17.20 5.76 -20.36
N LEU A 311 -17.26 4.65 -19.62
CA LEU A 311 -16.35 3.51 -19.81
C LEU A 311 -17.01 2.28 -20.42
N VAL A 312 -18.34 2.22 -20.47
CA VAL A 312 -19.08 1.07 -21.01
C VAL A 312 -19.89 1.46 -22.24
N GLN A 313 -20.85 2.38 -22.09
CA GLN A 313 -21.75 2.74 -23.18
C GLN A 313 -21.04 3.46 -24.32
N GLU A 314 -20.29 4.54 -24.02
CA GLU A 314 -19.57 5.30 -25.05
C GLU A 314 -18.38 4.57 -25.63
N ALA A 315 -17.77 3.68 -24.84
CA ALA A 315 -16.72 2.78 -25.32
C ALA A 315 -17.28 1.62 -26.17
N ALA A 316 -18.62 1.49 -26.27
CA ALA A 316 -19.32 0.38 -26.92
C ALA A 316 -18.80 -0.99 -26.47
N ARG A 317 -18.65 -1.17 -25.15
CA ARG A 317 -18.14 -2.40 -24.56
C ARG A 317 -19.18 -3.53 -24.68
N GLU A 318 -18.74 -4.67 -25.21
CA GLU A 318 -19.63 -5.83 -25.45
C GLU A 318 -19.82 -6.72 -24.21
N SER A 319 -18.85 -6.73 -23.29
CA SER A 319 -18.89 -7.51 -22.06
C SER A 319 -19.12 -6.60 -20.84
N PRO A 320 -19.78 -7.10 -19.78
CA PRO A 320 -19.93 -6.33 -18.56
C PRO A 320 -18.57 -5.89 -17.98
N LEU A 321 -18.50 -4.66 -17.47
CA LEU A 321 -17.35 -4.21 -16.70
C LEU A 321 -17.47 -4.78 -15.28
N GLN A 322 -16.47 -5.55 -14.86
CA GLN A 322 -16.41 -6.06 -13.49
C GLN A 322 -16.02 -4.92 -12.54
N ILE A 323 -16.76 -4.78 -11.45
CA ILE A 323 -16.55 -3.72 -10.46
C ILE A 323 -16.56 -4.28 -9.04
N GLY A 324 -15.95 -3.55 -8.11
CA GLY A 324 -16.08 -3.83 -6.68
C GLY A 324 -15.57 -2.71 -5.80
N SER A 325 -15.61 -2.92 -4.48
CA SER A 325 -15.05 -1.98 -3.51
C SER A 325 -14.56 -2.69 -2.24
N VAL A 326 -13.31 -2.41 -1.89
CA VAL A 326 -12.59 -2.86 -0.71
C VAL A 326 -13.18 -2.25 0.56
N LYS A 327 -13.92 -1.13 0.47
CA LYS A 327 -14.58 -0.51 1.62
C LYS A 327 -15.62 -1.42 2.27
N SER A 328 -16.16 -2.38 1.52
CA SER A 328 -17.03 -3.42 2.09
C SER A 328 -16.32 -4.32 3.11
N ASN A 329 -15.02 -4.57 2.92
CA ASN A 329 -14.17 -5.38 3.80
C ASN A 329 -13.60 -4.55 4.95
N ILE A 330 -12.95 -3.42 4.65
CA ILE A 330 -12.14 -2.67 5.62
C ILE A 330 -12.77 -1.36 6.09
N GLY A 331 -13.91 -0.93 5.53
CA GLY A 331 -14.45 0.40 5.75
C GLY A 331 -13.72 1.50 4.97
N HIS A 332 -14.03 2.75 5.30
CA HIS A 332 -13.49 3.96 4.70
C HIS A 332 -12.25 4.44 5.44
N VAL A 333 -11.11 4.37 4.77
CA VAL A 333 -9.77 4.67 5.29
C VAL A 333 -9.30 6.07 4.89
N ASP A 334 -10.25 7.00 4.71
CA ASP A 334 -9.97 8.42 4.50
C ASP A 334 -9.02 8.68 3.30
N CYS A 335 -7.96 9.48 3.45
CA CYS A 335 -6.98 9.76 2.40
C CYS A 335 -6.22 8.52 1.89
N VAL A 336 -6.28 7.38 2.58
CA VAL A 336 -5.61 6.13 2.22
C VAL A 336 -6.41 5.31 1.21
N ASN A 337 -7.71 5.62 1.03
CA ASN A 337 -8.66 4.85 0.20
C ASN A 337 -8.12 4.39 -1.14
N GLY A 338 -7.60 5.32 -1.94
CA GLY A 338 -7.11 4.98 -3.27
C GLY A 338 -5.87 4.09 -3.24
N LEU A 339 -5.00 4.23 -2.24
CA LEU A 339 -3.86 3.33 -2.08
C LEU A 339 -4.28 1.95 -1.55
N ALA A 340 -5.29 1.88 -0.68
CA ALA A 340 -5.89 0.62 -0.23
C ALA A 340 -6.53 -0.16 -1.39
N ALA A 341 -7.23 0.55 -2.27
CA ALA A 341 -7.75 0.01 -3.52
C ALA A 341 -6.63 -0.56 -4.42
N ILE A 342 -5.51 0.16 -4.56
CA ILE A 342 -4.33 -0.36 -5.28
C ILE A 342 -3.76 -1.60 -4.60
N CYS A 343 -3.66 -1.66 -3.26
CA CYS A 343 -3.23 -2.87 -2.55
C CYS A 343 -4.12 -4.08 -2.89
N LYS A 344 -5.46 -3.91 -2.94
CA LYS A 344 -6.37 -4.98 -3.40
C LYS A 344 -6.10 -5.37 -4.85
N MET A 345 -5.77 -4.41 -5.72
CA MET A 345 -5.42 -4.70 -7.13
C MET A 345 -4.13 -5.49 -7.24
N VAL A 346 -3.14 -5.18 -6.41
CA VAL A 346 -1.90 -5.95 -6.31
C VAL A 346 -2.20 -7.37 -5.83
N VAL A 347 -3.01 -7.55 -4.80
CA VAL A 347 -3.47 -8.89 -4.37
C VAL A 347 -4.12 -9.63 -5.53
N ALA A 348 -4.99 -8.96 -6.30
CA ALA A 348 -5.66 -9.60 -7.44
C ALA A 348 -4.69 -10.01 -8.55
N MET A 349 -3.69 -9.18 -8.86
CA MET A 349 -2.65 -9.48 -9.85
C MET A 349 -1.75 -10.63 -9.39
N GLU A 350 -1.30 -10.62 -8.14
CA GLU A 350 -0.37 -11.63 -7.60
C GLU A 350 -1.04 -13.00 -7.40
N THR A 351 -2.33 -13.01 -7.05
CA THR A 351 -3.08 -14.26 -6.79
C THR A 351 -3.88 -14.76 -8.00
N GLY A 352 -4.06 -13.92 -9.02
CA GLY A 352 -4.95 -14.23 -10.15
C GLY A 352 -6.43 -14.29 -9.76
N VAL A 353 -6.83 -13.70 -8.63
CA VAL A 353 -8.21 -13.73 -8.11
C VAL A 353 -8.62 -12.34 -7.65
N ILE A 354 -9.71 -11.82 -8.18
CA ILE A 354 -10.34 -10.58 -7.71
C ILE A 354 -11.07 -10.89 -6.39
N PRO A 355 -10.68 -10.29 -5.25
CA PRO A 355 -11.38 -10.51 -4.00
C PRO A 355 -12.80 -9.94 -4.02
N ALA A 356 -13.73 -10.63 -3.36
CA ALA A 356 -15.13 -10.25 -3.36
C ALA A 356 -15.39 -8.89 -2.71
N THR A 357 -16.39 -8.18 -3.24
CA THR A 357 -17.12 -7.12 -2.55
C THR A 357 -18.16 -7.79 -1.67
N ILE A 358 -17.97 -7.72 -0.35
CA ILE A 358 -18.85 -8.36 0.61
C ILE A 358 -20.06 -7.47 0.94
N ASN A 359 -21.05 -8.01 1.64
CA ASN A 359 -22.27 -7.29 2.07
C ASN A 359 -23.16 -6.76 0.92
N PHE A 360 -23.01 -7.30 -0.28
CA PHE A 360 -23.87 -7.04 -1.44
C PHE A 360 -24.93 -8.14 -1.59
N GLN A 361 -26.20 -7.78 -1.61
CA GLN A 361 -27.34 -8.70 -1.70
C GLN A 361 -28.29 -8.32 -2.85
N GLU A 362 -28.69 -7.05 -2.90
CA GLU A 362 -29.65 -6.54 -3.87
C GLU A 362 -29.06 -5.33 -4.60
N PRO A 363 -29.08 -5.29 -5.95
CA PRO A 363 -28.50 -4.17 -6.68
C PRO A 363 -29.27 -2.87 -6.40
N ASN A 364 -28.53 -1.79 -6.20
CA ASN A 364 -29.10 -0.46 -6.14
C ASN A 364 -29.84 -0.10 -7.44
N SER A 365 -31.16 0.08 -7.36
CA SER A 365 -32.02 0.35 -8.52
C SER A 365 -31.79 1.70 -9.20
N GLU A 366 -31.13 2.65 -8.52
CA GLU A 366 -30.74 3.95 -9.11
C GLU A 366 -29.46 3.85 -9.98
N ALA A 367 -28.68 2.77 -9.83
CA ALA A 367 -27.51 2.49 -10.66
C ALA A 367 -27.91 1.70 -11.91
N THR A 368 -28.26 2.42 -12.98
CA THR A 368 -28.85 1.83 -14.21
C THR A 368 -27.95 0.79 -14.87
N GLY A 369 -26.62 0.99 -14.84
CA GLY A 369 -25.64 0.03 -15.36
C GLY A 369 -25.63 -1.31 -14.62
N LEU A 370 -25.90 -1.30 -13.30
CA LEU A 370 -26.02 -2.53 -12.51
C LEU A 370 -27.31 -3.28 -12.86
N VAL A 371 -28.44 -2.57 -12.89
CA VAL A 371 -29.75 -3.16 -13.19
C VAL A 371 -29.76 -3.77 -14.60
N ALA A 372 -29.12 -3.10 -15.56
CA ALA A 372 -29.02 -3.57 -16.94
C ALA A 372 -27.93 -4.64 -17.17
N GLY A 373 -27.15 -5.00 -16.14
CA GLY A 373 -26.08 -6.00 -16.23
C GLY A 373 -24.84 -5.55 -17.02
N ARG A 374 -24.71 -4.26 -17.34
CA ARG A 374 -23.52 -3.65 -17.97
C ARG A 374 -22.36 -3.49 -17.00
N LEU A 375 -22.68 -3.24 -15.74
CA LEU A 375 -21.75 -3.31 -14.62
C LEU A 375 -22.04 -4.58 -13.82
N LYS A 376 -21.00 -5.32 -13.46
CA LYS A 376 -21.12 -6.58 -12.71
C LYS A 376 -20.30 -6.51 -11.44
N VAL A 377 -20.97 -6.48 -10.29
CA VAL A 377 -20.31 -6.56 -8.98
C VAL A 377 -19.61 -7.91 -8.86
N VAL A 378 -18.34 -7.89 -8.45
CA VAL A 378 -17.61 -9.08 -8.04
C VAL A 378 -17.99 -9.36 -6.60
N ASP A 379 -19.07 -10.13 -6.41
CA ASP A 379 -19.67 -10.49 -5.11
C ASP A 379 -19.14 -11.82 -4.54
N LYS A 380 -18.24 -12.47 -5.28
CA LYS A 380 -17.49 -13.66 -4.90
C LYS A 380 -16.09 -13.60 -5.50
N ASN A 381 -15.14 -14.28 -4.87
CA ASN A 381 -13.79 -14.43 -5.40
C ASN A 381 -13.86 -14.94 -6.84
N THR A 382 -13.38 -14.12 -7.77
CA THR A 382 -13.54 -14.36 -9.20
C THR A 382 -12.17 -14.41 -9.87
N PRO A 383 -11.87 -15.43 -10.70
CA PRO A 383 -10.61 -15.47 -11.43
C PRO A 383 -10.36 -14.19 -12.23
N LEU A 384 -9.16 -13.64 -12.08
CA LEU A 384 -8.69 -12.50 -12.85
C LEU A 384 -8.01 -13.01 -14.13
N HIS A 385 -8.62 -12.70 -15.27
CA HIS A 385 -8.03 -13.01 -16.58
C HIS A 385 -7.45 -11.74 -17.19
N LEU A 386 -6.13 -11.67 -17.29
CA LEU A 386 -5.41 -10.56 -17.93
C LEU A 386 -4.87 -11.01 -19.30
N SER A 387 -5.20 -10.25 -20.33
CA SER A 387 -4.45 -10.21 -21.59
C SER A 387 -3.28 -9.23 -21.48
N GLU A 388 -2.40 -9.19 -22.47
CA GLU A 388 -1.25 -8.27 -22.49
C GLU A 388 -1.68 -6.79 -22.39
N ASP A 389 -2.82 -6.44 -23.01
CA ASP A 389 -3.37 -5.09 -22.99
C ASP A 389 -4.30 -4.82 -21.81
N SER A 390 -4.59 -5.83 -20.98
CA SER A 390 -5.55 -5.69 -19.88
C SER A 390 -5.01 -4.75 -18.80
N VAL A 391 -5.89 -3.86 -18.32
CA VAL A 391 -5.58 -2.92 -17.25
C VAL A 391 -6.56 -3.06 -16.10
N LEU A 392 -6.11 -2.67 -14.89
CA LEU A 392 -6.97 -2.49 -13.73
C LEU A 392 -7.14 -0.99 -13.46
N ALA A 393 -8.33 -0.56 -13.09
CA ALA A 393 -8.62 0.84 -12.79
C ALA A 393 -9.00 1.00 -11.31
N VAL A 394 -8.54 2.10 -10.69
CA VAL A 394 -8.95 2.52 -9.35
C VAL A 394 -9.61 3.88 -9.46
N HIS A 395 -10.82 4.00 -8.94
CA HIS A 395 -11.58 5.25 -8.86
C HIS A 395 -11.77 5.63 -7.39
N THR A 396 -11.62 6.90 -7.06
CA THR A 396 -11.84 7.41 -5.68
C THR A 396 -12.42 8.80 -5.74
N MET A 397 -13.34 9.11 -4.82
CA MET A 397 -14.00 10.41 -4.76
C MET A 397 -13.83 11.03 -3.38
N ALA A 398 -13.57 12.33 -3.34
CA ALA A 398 -13.64 13.12 -2.12
C ALA A 398 -15.04 13.67 -1.90
N VAL A 399 -15.32 14.08 -0.66
CA VAL A 399 -16.55 14.81 -0.31
C VAL A 399 -16.68 16.10 -1.13
N SER A 400 -15.57 16.74 -1.47
CA SER A 400 -15.52 18.05 -2.11
C SER A 400 -15.49 18.01 -3.63
N SER A 401 -16.10 17.01 -4.27
CA SER A 401 -16.10 16.86 -5.74
C SER A 401 -14.71 16.77 -6.40
N MET A 402 -13.66 16.46 -5.64
CA MET A 402 -12.39 16.00 -6.20
C MET A 402 -12.48 14.51 -6.52
N ILE A 403 -11.95 14.10 -7.66
CA ILE A 403 -11.90 12.72 -8.10
C ILE A 403 -10.46 12.35 -8.40
N GLY A 404 -10.06 11.16 -7.99
CA GLY A 404 -8.83 10.52 -8.40
C GLY A 404 -9.12 9.26 -9.21
N HIS A 405 -8.35 9.05 -10.27
CA HIS A 405 -8.43 7.85 -11.09
C HIS A 405 -7.03 7.38 -11.48
N ALA A 406 -6.73 6.12 -11.20
CA ALA A 406 -5.49 5.47 -11.57
C ALA A 406 -5.75 4.28 -12.49
N VAL A 407 -4.86 4.06 -13.46
CA VAL A 407 -4.87 2.88 -14.33
C VAL A 407 -3.54 2.15 -14.18
N LEU A 408 -3.63 0.85 -13.89
CA LEU A 408 -2.51 -0.02 -13.59
C LEU A 408 -2.36 -1.09 -14.68
N GLY A 409 -1.13 -1.32 -15.11
CA GLY A 409 -0.76 -2.43 -15.98
C GLY A 409 -0.04 -3.53 -15.20
N GLY A 410 -0.11 -4.77 -15.69
CA GLY A 410 0.65 -5.89 -15.13
C GLY A 410 2.17 -5.72 -15.31
N ASN A 411 2.95 -6.58 -14.64
CA ASN A 411 4.42 -6.53 -14.70
C ASN A 411 4.93 -6.67 -16.16
N PRO A 412 5.70 -5.69 -16.69
CA PRO A 412 6.10 -5.66 -18.09
C PRO A 412 7.13 -6.73 -18.47
N ARG A 413 7.76 -7.38 -17.48
CA ARG A 413 8.89 -8.29 -17.70
C ARG A 413 8.50 -9.77 -17.66
N GLY A 414 7.25 -10.11 -17.34
CA GLY A 414 6.86 -11.48 -17.00
C GLY A 414 7.71 -12.06 -15.87
N SER A 415 7.61 -13.37 -15.61
CA SER A 415 8.50 -14.05 -14.66
C SER A 415 9.90 -14.25 -15.25
N CYS A 416 10.71 -13.19 -15.33
CA CYS A 416 12.11 -13.32 -15.74
C CYS A 416 12.90 -13.91 -14.57
N ARG A 417 13.12 -15.23 -14.57
CA ARG A 417 14.04 -15.87 -13.63
C ARG A 417 15.46 -15.58 -14.06
N VAL A 418 16.25 -14.99 -13.17
CA VAL A 418 17.71 -14.95 -13.36
C VAL A 418 18.19 -16.40 -13.39
N GLN A 419 18.65 -16.86 -14.55
CA GLN A 419 19.17 -18.21 -14.70
C GLN A 419 20.61 -18.24 -14.21
N ASP A 420 20.83 -18.86 -13.06
CA ASP A 420 22.15 -19.12 -12.51
C ASP A 420 22.36 -20.65 -12.48
N PRO A 421 23.46 -21.17 -13.06
CA PRO A 421 23.76 -22.59 -13.06
C PRO A 421 23.75 -23.21 -11.66
N ALA A 422 24.04 -22.42 -10.61
CA ALA A 422 24.05 -22.86 -9.23
C ALA A 422 22.66 -22.85 -8.56
N ASP A 423 21.56 -22.49 -9.23
CA ASP A 423 20.21 -22.36 -8.61
C ASP A 423 19.64 -23.66 -8.04
N HIS A 424 20.23 -24.81 -8.35
CA HIS A 424 19.91 -26.10 -7.76
C HIS A 424 20.64 -26.38 -6.42
N LEU A 425 21.59 -25.52 -6.02
CA LEU A 425 22.35 -25.67 -4.78
C LEU A 425 21.65 -24.98 -3.61
N PRO A 426 21.88 -25.45 -2.36
CA PRO A 426 21.42 -24.74 -1.17
C PRO A 426 21.90 -23.28 -1.13
N ARG A 427 21.11 -22.40 -0.52
CA ARG A 427 21.37 -20.97 -0.38
C ARG A 427 21.50 -20.60 1.09
N LEU A 428 22.51 -19.80 1.41
CA LEU A 428 22.58 -19.08 2.68
C LEU A 428 21.78 -17.78 2.53
N VAL A 429 20.80 -17.57 3.40
CA VAL A 429 19.97 -16.35 3.40
C VAL A 429 20.17 -15.65 4.74
N THR A 430 20.75 -14.45 4.72
CA THR A 430 20.95 -13.63 5.91
C THR A 430 19.76 -12.72 6.18
N PHE A 431 19.52 -12.41 7.44
CA PHE A 431 18.49 -11.46 7.86
C PHE A 431 18.90 -10.71 9.11
N SER A 432 18.20 -9.61 9.40
CA SER A 432 18.37 -8.84 10.63
C SER A 432 17.04 -8.27 11.12
N ALA A 433 16.94 -8.02 12.42
CA ALA A 433 15.72 -7.53 13.04
C ALA A 433 15.98 -6.67 14.29
N ARG A 434 14.92 -6.06 14.81
CA ARG A 434 14.95 -5.17 15.98
C ARG A 434 15.26 -5.90 17.29
N ASP A 435 14.68 -7.07 17.46
CA ASP A 435 14.79 -7.95 18.62
C ASP A 435 14.83 -9.42 18.19
N GLU A 436 14.99 -10.32 19.16
CA GLU A 436 15.11 -11.76 18.93
C GLU A 436 13.80 -12.37 18.39
N GLU A 437 12.64 -11.88 18.85
CA GLU A 437 11.32 -12.34 18.42
C GLU A 437 11.09 -12.02 16.95
N ALA A 438 11.32 -10.76 16.54
CA ALA A 438 11.24 -10.35 15.15
C ALA A 438 12.27 -11.10 14.27
N ALA A 439 13.45 -11.42 14.80
CA ALA A 439 14.44 -12.23 14.09
C ALA A 439 13.93 -13.66 13.85
N ALA A 440 13.31 -14.27 14.87
CA ALA A 440 12.71 -15.60 14.76
C ALA A 440 11.54 -15.61 13.75
N ASP A 441 10.70 -14.57 13.75
CA ASP A 441 9.60 -14.43 12.79
C ASP A 441 10.10 -14.33 11.35
N VAL A 442 11.16 -13.54 11.10
CA VAL A 442 11.77 -13.45 9.78
C VAL A 442 12.36 -14.79 9.37
N ALA A 443 13.05 -15.50 10.26
CA ALA A 443 13.58 -16.84 9.98
C ALA A 443 12.47 -17.82 9.59
N ASN A 444 11.38 -17.86 10.36
CA ASN A 444 10.22 -18.72 10.12
C ASN A 444 9.54 -18.41 8.78
N LYS A 445 9.42 -17.12 8.42
CA LYS A 445 8.90 -16.69 7.11
C LYS A 445 9.80 -17.16 5.96
N ILE A 446 11.13 -17.05 6.10
CA ILE A 446 12.08 -17.51 5.08
C ILE A 446 12.00 -19.03 4.91
N GLN A 447 11.90 -19.78 6.02
CA GLN A 447 11.84 -21.25 6.01
C GLN A 447 10.52 -21.81 5.46
N SER A 448 9.41 -21.13 5.72
CA SER A 448 8.08 -21.54 5.23
C SER A 448 7.81 -21.13 3.79
N ALA A 449 8.58 -20.19 3.24
CA ALA A 449 8.47 -19.78 1.85
C ALA A 449 8.91 -20.91 0.89
N PRO A 450 8.22 -21.09 -0.25
CA PRO A 450 8.69 -21.97 -1.31
C PRO A 450 10.12 -21.64 -1.74
N PHE A 451 10.87 -22.65 -2.17
CA PHE A 451 12.23 -22.43 -2.68
C PHE A 451 12.18 -21.57 -3.95
N ASP A 452 12.57 -20.30 -3.81
CA ASP A 452 12.62 -19.31 -4.89
C ASP A 452 13.92 -18.51 -4.80
N THR A 453 14.81 -18.73 -5.76
CA THR A 453 16.13 -18.08 -5.80
C THR A 453 16.04 -16.58 -6.07
N ASN A 454 14.98 -16.09 -6.72
CA ASN A 454 14.79 -14.65 -6.89
C ASN A 454 14.43 -13.98 -5.56
N TYR A 455 13.53 -14.61 -4.79
CA TYR A 455 13.18 -14.13 -3.45
C TYR A 455 14.40 -14.06 -2.53
N TYR A 456 15.23 -15.11 -2.53
CA TYR A 456 16.46 -15.12 -1.73
C TYR A 456 17.48 -14.05 -2.16
N ARG A 457 17.60 -13.77 -3.47
CA ARG A 457 18.44 -12.65 -3.96
C ARG A 457 17.95 -11.31 -3.43
N LEU A 458 16.63 -11.06 -3.47
CA LEU A 458 16.05 -9.83 -2.92
C LEU A 458 16.33 -9.70 -1.41
N LEU A 459 16.18 -10.77 -0.64
CA LEU A 459 16.53 -10.76 0.79
C LEU A 459 18.01 -10.48 1.02
N GLN A 460 18.89 -11.08 0.22
CA GLN A 460 20.33 -10.86 0.33
C GLN A 460 20.70 -9.41 0.02
N ASP A 461 20.04 -8.79 -0.96
CA ASP A 461 20.22 -7.36 -1.29
C ASP A 461 19.71 -6.42 -0.18
N VAL A 462 18.69 -6.84 0.56
CA VAL A 462 18.15 -6.10 1.70
C VAL A 462 19.06 -6.21 2.93
N PHE A 463 19.59 -7.41 3.18
CA PHE A 463 20.30 -7.76 4.40
C PHE A 463 21.82 -7.97 4.18
N SER A 464 22.36 -7.43 3.09
CA SER A 464 23.81 -7.50 2.80
C SER A 464 24.64 -6.81 3.86
N ASP A 465 24.07 -5.78 4.50
CA ASP A 465 24.73 -4.90 5.44
C ASP A 465 23.89 -4.63 6.69
N ASP A 466 24.54 -3.95 7.64
CA ASP A 466 23.96 -3.48 8.88
C ASP A 466 22.81 -2.48 8.65
N ILE A 467 21.57 -2.93 8.88
CA ILE A 467 20.43 -2.02 8.96
C ILE A 467 20.47 -1.28 10.29
N ARG A 468 20.47 0.07 10.23
CA ARG A 468 20.45 0.93 11.41
C ARG A 468 19.30 0.55 12.33
N GLY A 469 19.61 0.30 13.61
CA GLY A 469 18.62 -0.06 14.61
C GLY A 469 18.27 -1.54 14.63
N HIS A 470 18.72 -2.38 13.70
CA HIS A 470 18.59 -3.82 13.87
C HIS A 470 19.66 -4.31 14.87
N ASN A 471 19.21 -4.90 15.97
CA ASN A 471 20.08 -5.35 17.06
C ASN A 471 20.32 -6.86 17.03
N TYR A 472 19.62 -7.59 16.17
CA TYR A 472 19.77 -9.03 15.99
C TYR A 472 20.02 -9.36 14.51
N ARG A 473 20.79 -10.42 14.29
CA ARG A 473 21.02 -11.01 12.97
C ARG A 473 20.83 -12.50 13.03
N GLY A 474 20.55 -13.06 11.87
CA GLY A 474 20.60 -14.48 11.71
C GLY A 474 20.80 -14.89 10.26
N PHE A 475 20.86 -16.19 10.07
CA PHE A 475 20.82 -16.79 8.75
C PHE A 475 20.00 -18.07 8.76
N VAL A 476 19.53 -18.46 7.59
CA VAL A 476 18.90 -19.75 7.30
C VAL A 476 19.60 -20.37 6.09
N ILE A 477 19.79 -21.69 6.07
CA ILE A 477 20.14 -22.44 4.86
C ILE A 477 18.87 -22.98 4.21
N CYS A 478 18.65 -22.67 2.93
CA CYS A 478 17.48 -23.07 2.16
C CYS A 478 17.85 -24.03 1.01
N PRO A 479 17.12 -25.13 0.79
CA PRO A 479 15.98 -25.60 1.58
C PRO A 479 16.43 -26.11 2.96
N SER A 480 15.63 -25.87 3.99
CA SER A 480 15.96 -26.24 5.38
C SER A 480 15.94 -27.76 5.55
N THR A 481 16.96 -28.30 6.23
CA THR A 481 17.06 -29.72 6.61
C THR A 481 16.83 -29.96 8.10
N GLY A 482 16.54 -28.90 8.88
CA GLY A 482 16.13 -28.98 10.28
C GLY A 482 16.79 -27.92 11.17
N ASN A 483 18.12 -27.99 11.34
CA ASN A 483 18.89 -27.19 12.32
C ASN A 483 19.71 -26.05 11.68
N ASP A 484 19.18 -25.45 10.62
CA ASP A 484 19.94 -24.55 9.74
C ASP A 484 19.77 -23.06 10.08
N THR A 485 19.18 -22.73 11.24
CA THR A 485 18.93 -21.36 11.68
C THR A 485 19.81 -20.97 12.84
N VAL A 486 20.48 -19.83 12.72
CA VAL A 486 21.23 -19.21 13.81
C VAL A 486 20.75 -17.78 13.97
N ILE A 487 20.46 -17.37 15.19
CA ILE A 487 20.11 -16.00 15.57
C ILE A 487 21.05 -15.56 16.68
N ALA A 488 21.59 -14.34 16.57
CA ALA A 488 22.48 -13.77 17.56
C ALA A 488 22.32 -12.25 17.64
N PRO A 489 22.61 -11.65 18.81
CA PRO A 489 22.78 -10.20 18.92
C PRO A 489 23.86 -9.69 17.97
N LEU A 490 23.66 -8.48 17.44
CA LEU A 490 24.63 -7.81 16.59
C LEU A 490 25.83 -7.35 17.42
N GLU A 491 27.00 -7.91 17.10
CA GLU A 491 28.27 -7.53 17.70
C GLU A 491 29.32 -7.21 16.62
N LYS A 492 29.98 -6.06 16.73
CA LYS A 492 31.11 -5.73 15.86
C LYS A 492 32.37 -6.43 16.36
N LYS A 493 32.92 -7.34 15.56
CA LYS A 493 34.13 -8.10 15.87
C LYS A 493 35.20 -7.90 14.80
N ALA A 494 36.46 -7.97 15.21
CA ALA A 494 37.57 -8.04 14.26
C ALA A 494 37.58 -9.41 13.56
N VAL A 495 37.78 -9.42 12.24
CA VAL A 495 37.87 -10.64 11.44
C VAL A 495 39.34 -11.02 11.28
N TRP A 496 39.69 -12.26 11.67
CA TRP A 496 41.06 -12.79 11.57
C TRP A 496 41.08 -13.97 10.60
N PHE A 497 41.97 -13.92 9.61
CA PHE A 497 42.18 -15.00 8.65
C PHE A 497 43.33 -15.88 9.15
N VAL A 498 43.05 -17.16 9.38
CA VAL A 498 44.03 -18.13 9.88
C VAL A 498 44.22 -19.21 8.82
N TYR A 499 45.41 -19.26 8.22
CA TYR A 499 45.75 -20.24 7.19
C TYR A 499 46.49 -21.41 7.84
N SER A 500 45.83 -22.55 7.96
CA SER A 500 46.44 -23.77 8.48
C SER A 500 47.45 -24.36 7.48
N GLY A 501 48.49 -25.00 8.01
CA GLY A 501 49.56 -25.59 7.21
C GLY A 501 49.38 -27.10 6.95
N MET A 502 50.51 -27.79 6.87
CA MET A 502 50.57 -29.23 6.61
C MET A 502 49.84 -30.05 7.69
N GLY A 503 49.14 -31.11 7.27
CA GLY A 503 48.38 -32.02 8.13
C GLY A 503 46.87 -31.86 8.05
N SER A 504 46.37 -30.85 7.33
CA SER A 504 44.92 -30.62 7.13
C SER A 504 44.34 -31.27 5.86
N GLN A 505 45.17 -31.95 5.06
CA GLN A 505 44.75 -32.57 3.79
C GLN A 505 43.97 -33.89 3.99
N TRP A 506 43.05 -34.18 3.07
CA TRP A 506 42.31 -35.45 3.00
C TRP A 506 41.87 -35.77 1.56
N ALA A 507 41.60 -37.05 1.27
CA ALA A 507 41.24 -37.50 -0.08
C ALA A 507 39.85 -36.99 -0.49
N GLY A 508 39.78 -36.21 -1.58
CA GLY A 508 38.53 -35.60 -2.04
C GLY A 508 38.25 -34.20 -1.46
N MET A 509 39.22 -33.58 -0.78
CA MET A 509 39.10 -32.20 -0.28
C MET A 509 38.64 -31.24 -1.39
N GLY A 510 37.66 -30.39 -1.07
CA GLY A 510 37.12 -29.40 -2.01
C GLY A 510 36.13 -29.93 -3.07
N SER A 511 35.97 -31.25 -3.23
CA SER A 511 35.10 -31.83 -4.27
C SER A 511 33.64 -31.35 -4.22
N ALA A 512 33.08 -31.16 -3.02
CA ALA A 512 31.74 -30.58 -2.86
C ALA A 512 31.69 -29.10 -3.24
N LEU A 513 32.75 -28.34 -2.96
CA LEU A 513 32.87 -26.91 -3.26
C LEU A 513 33.09 -26.64 -4.75
N MET A 514 33.61 -27.59 -5.53
CA MET A 514 33.70 -27.50 -6.99
C MET A 514 32.34 -27.29 -7.69
N LYS A 515 31.22 -27.50 -6.99
CA LYS A 515 29.89 -27.16 -7.51
C LYS A 515 29.61 -25.65 -7.51
N LEU A 516 30.36 -24.87 -6.71
CA LEU A 516 30.25 -23.41 -6.66
C LEU A 516 31.14 -22.81 -7.75
N PRO A 517 30.59 -22.05 -8.72
CA PRO A 517 31.36 -21.52 -9.85
C PRO A 517 32.60 -20.74 -9.41
N VAL A 518 32.47 -19.85 -8.43
CA VAL A 518 33.59 -19.03 -7.91
C VAL A 518 34.73 -19.89 -7.35
N PHE A 519 34.41 -20.99 -6.69
CA PHE A 519 35.43 -21.90 -6.14
C PHE A 519 36.09 -22.72 -7.27
N ALA A 520 35.28 -23.26 -8.19
CA ALA A 520 35.79 -24.02 -9.33
C ALA A 520 36.72 -23.18 -10.21
N GLU A 521 36.30 -21.96 -10.58
CA GLU A 521 37.09 -21.01 -11.38
C GLU A 521 38.40 -20.58 -10.70
N THR A 522 38.51 -20.69 -9.38
CA THR A 522 39.75 -20.36 -8.66
C THR A 522 40.74 -21.53 -8.66
N ILE A 523 40.24 -22.76 -8.82
CA ILE A 523 41.05 -23.99 -8.78
C ILE A 523 41.46 -24.46 -10.19
N GLU A 524 40.56 -24.30 -11.17
CA GLU A 524 40.79 -24.56 -12.60
C GLU A 524 41.63 -23.47 -13.27
#